data_AF-A0A9X5H570-F1
#
_entry.id   AF-A0A9X5H570-F1
#
_cell.length_a   1.000
_cell.length_b   1.000
_cell.length_c   1.000
_cell.angle_alpha   90.00
_cell.angle_beta   90.00
_cell.angle_gamma   90.00
#
_symmetry.space_group_name_H-M   'P 1'
#
loop_
_entity.id
_entity.type
_entity.pdbx_description
1 polymer ?
#
loop_
_entity_poly.entity_id
_entity_poly.type
_entity_poly.pdbx_seq_one_letter_code
_entity_poly.pdbx_strand_id
1 'polypeptide(L)'
;MRRTKRTFMAAGIILLVLLAAGYRNINRKIPPAVLNEARIGEQLEFQDGVMISVVSYRFLSDEEQEQLVAKMDREPMVGFKILEVKLTIENTTAENKKIIMTDLYVEGIGMGNGISKGIIDVSGDCYSSLQQELQPGESRQICFPYDILKNEIFEREWERIEEREFWLVFSSYPVKNKLLLS
;
A
#
# COMPACT_ATOMS: atom_id res chain seq x y z
N MET A 1 -29.97 46.13 -6.80
CA MET A 1 -29.64 45.06 -5.83
C MET A 1 -30.41 43.75 -6.01
N ARG A 2 -31.76 43.73 -6.04
CA ARG A 2 -32.55 42.46 -6.04
C ARG A 2 -32.44 41.63 -7.35
N ARG A 3 -32.31 42.27 -8.51
CA ARG A 3 -32.09 41.60 -9.82
C ARG A 3 -30.70 40.98 -9.94
N THR A 4 -29.66 41.70 -9.53
CA THR A 4 -28.27 41.21 -9.54
C THR A 4 -28.09 39.99 -8.63
N LYS A 5 -28.75 39.98 -7.44
CA LYS A 5 -28.76 38.80 -6.57
C LYS A 5 -29.43 37.58 -7.21
N ARG A 6 -30.49 37.77 -8.01
CA ARG A 6 -31.17 36.69 -8.75
C ARG A 6 -30.32 36.14 -9.89
N THR A 7 -29.59 37.00 -10.61
CA THR A 7 -28.68 36.55 -11.69
C THR A 7 -27.48 35.77 -11.14
N PHE A 8 -26.88 36.22 -10.02
CA PHE A 8 -25.81 35.46 -9.36
C PHE A 8 -26.30 34.11 -8.84
N MET A 9 -27.51 34.05 -8.28
CA MET A 9 -28.12 32.79 -7.83
C MET A 9 -28.37 31.83 -9.01
N ALA A 10 -28.90 32.32 -10.12
CA ALA A 10 -29.11 31.52 -11.32
C ALA A 10 -27.79 30.99 -11.91
N ALA A 11 -26.76 31.85 -11.99
CA ALA A 11 -25.43 31.44 -12.43
C ALA A 11 -24.83 30.37 -11.52
N GLY A 12 -24.99 30.50 -10.20
CA GLY A 12 -24.55 29.49 -9.23
C GLY A 12 -25.26 28.14 -9.41
N ILE A 13 -26.56 28.14 -9.66
CA ILE A 13 -27.33 26.91 -9.94
C ILE A 13 -26.85 26.26 -11.24
N ILE A 14 -26.66 27.03 -12.30
CA ILE A 14 -26.15 26.51 -13.59
C ILE A 14 -24.76 25.88 -13.40
N LEU A 15 -23.87 26.53 -12.65
CA LEU A 15 -22.55 25.99 -12.35
C LEU A 15 -22.64 24.66 -11.59
N LEU A 16 -23.50 24.56 -10.58
CA LEU A 16 -23.72 23.31 -9.82
C LEU A 16 -24.25 22.18 -10.71
N VAL A 17 -25.18 22.48 -11.63
CA VAL A 17 -25.71 21.49 -12.58
C VAL A 17 -24.61 21.00 -13.53
N LEU A 18 -23.76 21.90 -14.04
CA LEU A 18 -22.64 21.54 -14.90
C LEU A 18 -21.61 20.67 -14.16
N LEU A 19 -21.30 21.01 -12.91
CA LEU A 19 -20.40 20.22 -12.06
C LEU A 19 -20.97 18.82 -11.80
N ALA A 20 -22.26 18.72 -11.44
CA ALA A 20 -22.92 17.43 -11.20
C ALA A 20 -22.99 16.57 -12.48
N ALA A 21 -23.29 17.17 -13.62
CA ALA A 21 -23.31 16.48 -14.92
C ALA A 21 -21.90 15.99 -15.31
N GLY A 22 -20.88 16.83 -15.11
CA GLY A 22 -19.47 16.48 -15.33
C GLY A 22 -19.03 15.30 -14.45
N TYR A 23 -19.29 15.41 -13.15
CA TYR A 23 -19.00 14.34 -12.18
C TYR A 23 -19.66 13.01 -12.57
N ARG A 24 -20.96 13.04 -12.91
CA ARG A 24 -21.69 11.85 -13.35
C ARG A 24 -21.14 11.26 -14.65
N ASN A 25 -20.74 12.10 -15.61
CA ASN A 25 -20.19 11.62 -16.87
C ASN A 25 -18.82 10.93 -16.68
N ILE A 26 -17.97 11.48 -15.80
CA ILE A 26 -16.68 10.87 -15.46
C ILE A 26 -16.89 9.53 -14.76
N ASN A 27 -17.71 9.49 -13.71
CA ASN A 27 -17.96 8.24 -12.97
C ASN A 27 -18.63 7.14 -13.79
N ARG A 28 -19.33 7.50 -14.88
CA ARG A 28 -19.86 6.51 -15.83
C ARG A 28 -18.78 5.95 -16.76
N LYS A 29 -17.79 6.77 -17.13
CA LYS A 29 -16.69 6.36 -18.01
C LYS A 29 -15.58 5.62 -17.24
N ILE A 30 -15.35 6.03 -16.00
CA ILE A 30 -14.35 5.48 -15.08
C ILE A 30 -15.09 5.20 -13.77
N PRO A 31 -15.76 4.04 -13.65
CA PRO A 31 -16.43 3.68 -12.41
C PRO A 31 -15.42 3.61 -11.25
N PRO A 32 -15.86 3.72 -9.99
CA PRO A 32 -15.01 3.42 -8.85
C PRO A 32 -14.41 2.01 -8.96
N ALA A 33 -13.18 1.84 -8.51
CA ALA A 33 -12.53 0.54 -8.50
C ALA A 33 -13.32 -0.47 -7.66
N VAL A 34 -13.44 -1.69 -8.17
CA VAL A 34 -14.02 -2.80 -7.41
C VAL A 34 -13.00 -3.24 -6.37
N LEU A 35 -13.40 -3.34 -5.10
CA LEU A 35 -12.51 -3.80 -4.04
C LEU A 35 -12.51 -5.33 -3.99
N ASN A 36 -11.33 -5.92 -3.97
CA ASN A 36 -11.10 -7.33 -3.72
C ASN A 36 -10.13 -7.43 -2.54
N GLU A 37 -10.65 -7.86 -1.38
CA GLU A 37 -9.94 -7.76 -0.11
C GLU A 37 -9.80 -9.14 0.51
N ALA A 38 -8.62 -9.42 1.06
CA ALA A 38 -8.32 -10.63 1.81
C ALA A 38 -7.75 -10.30 3.18
N ARG A 39 -8.17 -11.04 4.19
CA ARG A 39 -7.65 -10.95 5.55
C ARG A 39 -6.34 -11.73 5.69
N ILE A 40 -5.67 -11.56 6.83
CA ILE A 40 -4.53 -12.41 7.21
C ILE A 40 -4.89 -13.89 7.05
N GLY A 41 -4.03 -14.64 6.36
CA GLY A 41 -4.21 -16.05 6.04
C GLY A 41 -5.04 -16.33 4.78
N GLU A 42 -5.80 -15.36 4.26
CA GLU A 42 -6.52 -15.50 3.00
C GLU A 42 -5.62 -15.13 1.81
N GLN A 43 -5.80 -15.85 0.70
CA GLN A 43 -4.98 -15.69 -0.50
C GLN A 43 -5.71 -14.90 -1.59
N LEU A 44 -4.96 -14.03 -2.28
CA LEU A 44 -5.36 -13.43 -3.55
C LEU A 44 -4.35 -13.77 -4.64
N GLU A 45 -4.76 -13.71 -5.90
CA GLU A 45 -3.84 -13.84 -7.03
C GLU A 45 -3.08 -12.51 -7.21
N PHE A 46 -1.76 -12.55 -7.06
CA PHE A 46 -0.86 -11.40 -7.17
C PHE A 46 -0.44 -11.15 -8.62
N GLN A 47 0.05 -12.22 -9.27
CA GLN A 47 0.42 -12.29 -10.68
C GLN A 47 -0.10 -13.61 -11.22
N ASP A 48 -0.15 -13.78 -12.54
CA ASP A 48 -0.69 -14.97 -13.20
C ASP A 48 -0.20 -16.29 -12.55
N GLY A 49 -1.12 -16.96 -11.86
CA GLY A 49 -0.89 -18.23 -11.15
C GLY A 49 -0.02 -18.16 -9.90
N VAL A 50 0.26 -16.95 -9.38
CA VAL A 50 1.01 -16.71 -8.15
C VAL A 50 0.06 -16.17 -7.09
N MET A 51 -0.16 -16.97 -6.05
CA MET A 51 -0.99 -16.58 -4.90
C MET A 51 -0.15 -15.86 -3.85
N ILE A 52 -0.74 -14.88 -3.17
CA ILE A 52 -0.13 -14.13 -2.08
C ILE A 52 -1.08 -14.08 -0.88
N SER A 53 -0.55 -14.19 0.34
CA SER A 53 -1.29 -13.99 1.59
C SER A 53 -0.42 -13.34 2.65
N VAL A 54 -1.05 -12.62 3.58
CA VAL A 54 -0.36 -12.08 4.76
C VAL A 54 -0.30 -13.14 5.84
N VAL A 55 0.89 -13.33 6.41
CA VAL A 55 1.14 -14.20 7.57
C VAL A 55 1.03 -13.38 8.85
N SER A 56 1.77 -12.27 8.90
CA SER A 56 1.82 -11.39 10.07
C SER A 56 2.43 -10.05 9.70
N TYR A 57 2.22 -9.05 10.53
CA TYR A 57 2.90 -7.76 10.45
C TYR A 57 3.29 -7.31 11.85
N ARG A 58 4.28 -6.42 11.94
CA ARG A 58 4.65 -5.73 13.18
C ARG A 58 5.39 -4.43 12.86
N PHE A 59 5.29 -3.46 13.75
CA PHE A 59 6.27 -2.38 13.79
C PHE A 59 7.54 -2.87 14.47
N LEU A 60 8.70 -2.45 13.96
CA LEU A 60 9.96 -2.67 14.65
C LEU A 60 10.03 -1.84 15.92
N SER A 61 10.74 -2.34 16.93
CA SER A 61 11.07 -1.55 18.10
C SER A 61 12.10 -0.44 17.76
N ASP A 62 12.17 0.59 18.60
CA ASP A 62 13.13 1.68 18.42
C ASP A 62 14.57 1.17 18.35
N GLU A 63 14.93 0.16 19.15
CA GLU A 63 16.26 -0.46 19.15
C GLU A 63 16.55 -1.20 17.82
N GLU A 64 15.59 -1.98 17.31
CA GLU A 64 15.73 -2.65 16.01
C GLU A 64 15.90 -1.63 14.88
N GLN A 65 15.16 -0.52 14.94
CA GLN A 65 15.26 0.56 13.98
C GLN A 65 16.62 1.27 14.05
N GLU A 66 17.11 1.61 15.24
CA GLU A 66 18.43 2.22 15.45
C GLU A 66 19.56 1.34 14.90
N GLN A 67 19.49 0.03 15.11
CA GLN A 67 20.46 -0.93 14.58
C GLN A 67 20.48 -0.96 13.05
N LEU A 68 19.31 -0.85 12.40
CA LEU A 68 19.23 -0.76 10.96
C LEU A 68 19.78 0.58 10.46
N VAL A 69 19.39 1.69 11.08
CA VAL A 69 19.85 3.05 10.71
C VAL A 69 21.36 3.17 10.83
N ALA A 70 21.96 2.61 11.89
CA ALA A 70 23.41 2.64 12.10
C ALA A 70 24.20 1.95 10.96
N LYS A 71 23.57 1.04 10.22
CA LYS A 71 24.15 0.38 9.04
C LYS A 71 23.93 1.16 7.75
N MET A 72 23.01 2.12 7.74
CA MET A 72 22.75 2.93 6.57
C MET A 72 23.74 4.09 6.50
N ASP A 73 24.40 4.25 5.36
CA ASP A 73 25.24 5.41 5.08
C ASP A 73 24.38 6.64 4.69
N ARG A 74 23.42 6.98 5.57
CA ARG A 74 22.50 8.11 5.38
C ARG A 74 22.33 8.89 6.68
N GLU A 75 22.06 10.19 6.56
CA GLU A 75 21.64 10.97 7.72
C GLU A 75 20.38 10.34 8.34
N PRO A 76 20.29 10.26 9.68
CA PRO A 76 19.12 9.69 10.33
C PRO A 76 17.88 10.49 9.93
N MET A 77 16.93 9.82 9.26
CA MET A 77 15.63 10.42 8.99
C MET A 77 14.94 10.70 10.32
N VAL A 78 14.56 11.95 10.56
CA VAL A 78 13.84 12.34 11.77
C VAL A 78 12.39 11.88 11.64
N GLY A 79 11.98 10.95 12.51
CA GLY A 79 10.59 10.52 12.63
C GLY A 79 10.15 9.60 11.49
N PHE A 80 10.51 8.34 11.58
CA PHE A 80 9.92 7.27 10.77
C PHE A 80 9.73 6.03 11.64
N LYS A 81 8.87 5.12 11.19
CA LYS A 81 8.72 3.77 11.74
C LYS A 81 8.87 2.76 10.62
N ILE A 82 9.43 1.60 10.94
CA ILE A 82 9.53 0.48 10.00
C ILE A 82 8.39 -0.50 10.29
N LEU A 83 7.54 -0.71 9.30
CA LEU A 83 6.54 -1.76 9.29
C LEU A 83 7.13 -2.99 8.60
N GLU A 84 7.28 -4.08 9.32
CA GLU A 84 7.67 -5.39 8.80
C GLU A 84 6.42 -6.20 8.47
N VAL A 85 6.35 -6.74 7.25
CA VAL A 85 5.25 -7.62 6.83
C VAL A 85 5.80 -8.94 6.31
N LYS A 86 5.29 -10.04 6.87
CA LYS A 86 5.58 -11.42 6.45
C LYS A 86 4.43 -11.93 5.60
N LEU A 87 4.79 -12.56 4.49
CA LEU A 87 3.88 -13.00 3.44
C LEU A 87 4.19 -14.44 3.07
N THR A 88 3.21 -15.14 2.52
CA THR A 88 3.42 -16.37 1.78
C THR A 88 3.14 -16.11 0.31
N ILE A 89 4.05 -16.54 -0.56
CA ILE A 89 3.84 -16.61 -2.01
C ILE A 89 3.83 -18.06 -2.46
N GLU A 90 2.96 -18.39 -3.40
CA GLU A 90 2.79 -19.75 -3.90
C GLU A 90 2.62 -19.75 -5.42
N ASN A 91 3.38 -20.61 -6.11
CA ASN A 91 3.23 -20.84 -7.53
C ASN A 91 2.28 -22.03 -7.79
N THR A 92 1.08 -21.73 -8.26
CA THR A 92 0.04 -22.74 -8.53
C THR A 92 0.09 -23.30 -9.96
N THR A 93 1.07 -22.87 -10.76
CA THR A 93 1.22 -23.28 -12.16
C THR A 93 2.17 -24.48 -12.31
N ALA A 94 2.20 -25.05 -13.51
CA ALA A 94 3.14 -26.11 -13.87
C ALA A 94 4.52 -25.60 -14.34
N GLU A 95 4.73 -24.28 -14.37
CA GLU A 95 5.96 -23.64 -14.87
C GLU A 95 6.71 -22.90 -13.76
N ASN A 96 8.02 -22.71 -13.91
CA ASN A 96 8.77 -21.85 -13.00
C ASN A 96 8.31 -20.39 -13.16
N LYS A 97 8.07 -19.71 -12.04
CA LYS A 97 7.65 -18.30 -12.02
C LYS A 97 8.75 -17.41 -11.48
N LYS A 98 9.04 -16.33 -12.21
CA LYS A 98 9.85 -15.20 -11.71
C LYS A 98 8.89 -14.09 -11.32
N ILE A 99 9.02 -13.59 -10.10
CA ILE A 99 8.07 -12.65 -9.51
C ILE A 99 8.83 -11.40 -9.11
N ILE A 100 8.37 -10.26 -9.61
CA ILE A 100 8.88 -8.95 -9.21
C ILE A 100 7.91 -8.36 -8.18
N MET A 101 8.41 -8.07 -6.97
CA MET A 101 7.58 -7.66 -5.84
C MET A 101 7.33 -6.15 -5.77
N THR A 102 7.84 -5.36 -6.73
CA THR A 102 7.78 -3.89 -6.69
C THR A 102 6.37 -3.30 -6.82
N ASP A 103 5.42 -4.08 -7.33
CA ASP A 103 4.02 -3.67 -7.41
C ASP A 103 3.34 -3.71 -6.03
N LEU A 104 3.95 -4.34 -5.04
CA LEU A 104 3.44 -4.42 -3.68
C LEU A 104 3.87 -3.18 -2.87
N TYR A 105 2.88 -2.47 -2.33
CA TYR A 105 3.10 -1.31 -1.48
C TYR A 105 2.16 -1.33 -0.28
N VAL A 106 2.59 -0.76 0.84
CA VAL A 106 1.73 -0.50 1.98
C VAL A 106 0.94 0.79 1.74
N GLU A 107 -0.34 0.75 2.06
CA GLU A 107 -1.22 1.90 2.00
C GLU A 107 -1.94 2.05 3.35
N GLY A 108 -2.14 3.30 3.74
CA GLY A 108 -3.01 3.70 4.83
C GLY A 108 -3.71 5.00 4.42
N ILE A 109 -4.59 5.54 5.27
CA ILE A 109 -5.31 6.77 4.93
C ILE A 109 -4.31 7.91 4.66
N GLY A 110 -4.27 8.43 3.44
CA GLY A 110 -3.41 9.56 3.07
C GLY A 110 -1.92 9.23 2.87
N MET A 111 -1.53 7.96 2.82
CA MET A 111 -0.15 7.55 2.60
C MET A 111 -0.06 6.28 1.73
N GLY A 112 1.03 6.13 0.98
CA GLY A 112 1.34 4.92 0.21
C GLY A 112 2.83 4.78 -0.01
N ASN A 113 3.45 3.69 0.47
CA ASN A 113 4.90 3.48 0.41
C ASN A 113 5.24 2.09 -0.15
N GLY A 114 6.19 2.06 -1.09
CA GLY A 114 6.74 0.81 -1.62
C GLY A 114 7.65 0.11 -0.61
N ILE A 115 8.06 -1.10 -0.95
CA ILE A 115 9.06 -1.85 -0.18
C ILE A 115 10.36 -1.04 -0.06
N SER A 116 10.90 -0.92 1.15
CA SER A 116 12.11 -0.15 1.41
C SER A 116 13.37 -0.91 0.98
N LYS A 117 13.82 -0.66 -0.25
CA LYS A 117 15.08 -1.22 -0.77
C LYS A 117 16.29 -0.81 0.08
N GLY A 118 16.31 0.44 0.57
CA GLY A 118 17.39 0.93 1.41
C GLY A 118 17.55 0.11 2.69
N ILE A 119 16.45 -0.32 3.31
CA ILE A 119 16.48 -1.23 4.46
C ILE A 119 16.94 -2.62 4.04
N ILE A 120 16.40 -3.17 2.95
CA ILE A 120 16.80 -4.50 2.45
C ILE A 120 18.32 -4.57 2.27
N ASP A 121 18.91 -3.58 1.60
CA ASP A 121 20.32 -3.57 1.23
C ASP A 121 21.28 -3.57 2.44
N VAL A 122 20.85 -3.06 3.60
CA VAL A 122 21.67 -3.00 4.82
C VAL A 122 21.30 -4.06 5.86
N SER A 123 20.18 -4.76 5.66
CA SER A 123 19.63 -5.73 6.61
C SER A 123 20.29 -7.10 6.53
N GLY A 124 21.22 -7.32 5.59
CA GLY A 124 21.76 -8.65 5.29
C GLY A 124 20.64 -9.57 4.80
N ASP A 125 20.50 -10.74 5.41
CA ASP A 125 19.51 -11.75 5.03
C ASP A 125 18.18 -11.65 5.80
N CYS A 126 17.96 -10.59 6.58
CA CYS A 126 16.73 -10.41 7.37
C CYS A 126 15.48 -10.20 6.50
N TYR A 127 15.64 -9.58 5.33
CA TYR A 127 14.55 -9.31 4.39
C TYR A 127 14.75 -9.99 3.05
N SER A 128 13.64 -10.29 2.38
CA SER A 128 13.64 -10.99 1.11
C SER A 128 14.08 -10.08 -0.05
N SER A 129 14.63 -10.68 -1.11
CA SER A 129 14.90 -9.98 -2.37
C SER A 129 13.59 -9.47 -3.02
N LEU A 130 13.66 -8.37 -3.77
CA LEU A 130 12.52 -7.90 -4.57
C LEU A 130 12.19 -8.81 -5.76
N GLN A 131 13.13 -9.68 -6.15
CA GLN A 131 12.92 -10.71 -7.16
C GLN A 131 12.86 -12.08 -6.50
N GLN A 132 11.78 -12.81 -6.76
CA GLN A 132 11.57 -14.18 -6.29
C GLN A 132 11.53 -15.14 -7.48
N GLU A 133 11.98 -16.37 -7.25
CA GLU A 133 11.84 -17.47 -8.20
C GLU A 133 11.21 -18.65 -7.47
N LEU A 134 10.09 -19.15 -8.01
CA LEU A 134 9.33 -20.27 -7.46
C LEU A 134 9.21 -21.40 -8.49
N GLN A 135 9.48 -22.63 -8.05
CA GLN A 135 9.20 -23.84 -8.81
C GLN A 135 7.69 -24.15 -8.84
N PRO A 136 7.21 -25.02 -9.75
CA PRO A 136 5.83 -25.48 -9.77
C PRO A 136 5.39 -26.04 -8.41
N GLY A 137 4.28 -25.53 -7.87
CA GLY A 137 3.75 -25.92 -6.56
C GLY A 137 4.56 -25.44 -5.36
N GLU A 138 5.63 -24.66 -5.56
CA GLU A 138 6.42 -24.13 -4.44
C GLU A 138 5.64 -23.05 -3.69
N SER A 139 5.62 -23.18 -2.36
CA SER A 139 5.15 -22.17 -1.43
C SER A 139 6.31 -21.71 -0.54
N ARG A 140 6.50 -20.40 -0.41
CA ARG A 140 7.61 -19.81 0.34
C ARG A 140 7.15 -18.60 1.14
N GLN A 141 7.68 -18.48 2.36
CA GLN A 141 7.53 -17.26 3.15
C GLN A 141 8.58 -16.21 2.76
N ILE A 142 8.14 -14.98 2.63
CA ILE A 142 8.97 -13.81 2.35
C ILE A 142 8.65 -12.69 3.34
N CYS A 143 9.60 -11.78 3.55
CA CYS A 143 9.50 -10.71 4.52
C CYS A 143 9.98 -9.39 3.91
N PHE A 144 9.18 -8.32 4.04
CA PHE A 144 9.52 -7.01 3.50
C PHE A 144 9.36 -5.88 4.53
N PRO A 145 10.30 -4.91 4.55
CA PRO A 145 10.18 -3.69 5.33
C PRO A 145 9.52 -2.57 4.52
N TYR A 146 8.74 -1.74 5.20
CA TYR A 146 8.15 -0.52 4.66
C TYR A 146 8.47 0.66 5.59
N ASP A 147 8.94 1.76 5.00
CA ASP A 147 9.15 3.01 5.73
C ASP A 147 7.81 3.75 5.85
N ILE A 148 7.40 4.10 7.06
CA ILE A 148 6.27 5.00 7.33
C ILE A 148 6.85 6.30 7.88
N LEU A 149 6.71 7.39 7.14
CA LEU A 149 7.35 8.65 7.49
C LEU A 149 6.41 9.57 8.27
N LYS A 150 6.92 10.23 9.31
CA LYS A 150 6.13 11.14 10.15
C LYS A 150 5.52 12.30 9.34
N ASN A 151 6.19 12.77 8.30
CA ASN A 151 5.72 13.87 7.45
C ASN A 151 4.55 13.50 6.53
N GLU A 152 4.22 12.22 6.38
CA GLU A 152 3.08 11.74 5.60
C GLU A 152 1.80 11.65 6.43
N ILE A 153 1.92 11.78 7.76
CA ILE A 153 0.88 11.52 8.74
C ILE A 153 0.61 12.79 9.55
N PHE A 154 -0.66 13.06 9.87
CA PHE A 154 -0.96 14.17 10.77
C PHE A 154 -0.35 13.90 12.16
N GLU A 155 0.21 14.91 12.81
CA GLU A 155 0.94 14.76 14.08
C GLU A 155 0.14 14.02 15.17
N ARG A 156 -1.15 14.33 15.30
CA ARG A 156 -2.08 13.65 16.23
C ARG A 156 -2.30 12.16 15.93
N GLU A 157 -2.11 11.74 14.69
CA GLU A 157 -2.23 10.33 14.27
C GLU A 157 -0.89 9.61 14.40
N TRP A 158 0.24 10.33 14.33
CA TRP A 158 1.58 9.76 14.47
C TRP A 158 1.81 9.08 15.81
N GLU A 159 1.32 9.69 16.90
CA GLU A 159 1.44 9.14 18.26
C GLU A 159 0.77 7.77 18.41
N ARG A 160 -0.22 7.48 17.56
CA ARG A 160 -1.01 6.24 17.55
C ARG A 160 -0.87 5.48 16.23
N ILE A 161 0.26 5.67 15.53
CA ILE A 161 0.46 5.10 14.20
C ILE A 161 0.36 3.58 14.19
N GLU A 162 0.76 2.91 15.27
CA GLU A 162 0.70 1.44 15.37
C GLU A 162 -0.71 0.89 15.55
N GLU A 163 -1.66 1.75 15.93
CA GLU A 163 -3.08 1.42 16.06
C GLU A 163 -3.88 1.70 14.78
N ARG A 164 -3.22 2.27 13.76
CA ARG A 164 -3.86 2.68 12.52
C ARG A 164 -4.05 1.49 11.58
N GLU A 165 -5.10 1.58 10.78
CA GLU A 165 -5.34 0.58 9.74
C GLU A 165 -4.36 0.73 8.57
N PHE A 166 -3.73 -0.38 8.22
CA PHE A 166 -2.87 -0.52 7.04
C PHE A 166 -3.29 -1.74 6.23
N TRP A 167 -3.00 -1.68 4.94
CA TRP A 167 -3.19 -2.78 4.02
C TRP A 167 -2.07 -2.78 2.97
N LEU A 168 -1.76 -3.95 2.44
CA LEU A 168 -0.93 -4.05 1.24
C LEU A 168 -1.81 -3.96 0.00
N VAL A 169 -1.33 -3.27 -1.01
CA VAL A 169 -1.97 -3.15 -2.32
C VAL A 169 -1.00 -3.60 -3.39
N PHE A 170 -1.52 -4.26 -4.41
CA PHE A 170 -0.74 -4.64 -5.60
C PHE A 170 -1.47 -4.41 -6.94
N SER A 171 -2.70 -3.94 -6.88
CA SER A 171 -3.44 -3.44 -8.04
C SER A 171 -4.43 -2.38 -7.57
N SER A 172 -4.64 -1.35 -8.37
CA SER A 172 -5.48 -0.19 -8.00
C SER A 172 -6.75 -0.04 -8.84
N TYR A 173 -6.70 -0.35 -10.13
CA TYR A 173 -7.84 -0.20 -11.05
C TYR A 173 -7.71 -1.19 -12.22
N PRO A 174 -8.81 -1.79 -12.72
CA PRO A 174 -10.20 -1.60 -12.32
C PRO A 174 -10.59 -2.33 -11.03
N VAL A 175 -9.77 -3.28 -10.60
CA VAL A 175 -9.92 -3.99 -9.33
C VAL A 175 -8.79 -3.55 -8.42
N LYS A 176 -9.14 -3.08 -7.22
CA LYS A 176 -8.18 -2.78 -6.17
C LYS A 176 -8.04 -4.00 -5.28
N ASN A 177 -6.91 -4.68 -5.39
CA ASN A 177 -6.60 -5.84 -4.55
C ASN A 177 -5.93 -5.37 -3.27
N LYS A 178 -6.48 -5.76 -2.11
CA LYS A 178 -5.93 -5.41 -0.80
C LYS A 178 -5.72 -6.64 0.07
N LEU A 179 -4.59 -6.70 0.76
CA LEU A 179 -4.36 -7.62 1.86
C LEU A 179 -4.41 -6.81 3.16
N LEU A 180 -5.41 -7.07 4.00
CA LEU A 180 -5.62 -6.34 5.25
C LEU A 180 -4.58 -6.76 6.29
N LEU A 181 -3.96 -5.79 6.96
CA LEU A 181 -3.03 -6.06 8.06
C LEU A 181 -3.77 -6.03 9.40
N SER A 182 -4.62 -5.03 9.64
CA SER A 182 -5.44 -4.88 10.86
C SER A 182 -6.93 -4.88 10.56
#